data_AF-A0A3P8CLD4-F1
#
_entry.id   AF-A0A3P8CLD4-F1
#
_cell.length_a   1.000
_cell.length_b   1.000
_cell.length_c   1.000
_cell.angle_alpha   90.00
_cell.angle_beta   90.00
_cell.angle_gamma   90.00
#
_symmetry.space_group_name_H-M   'P 1'
#
loop_
_entity.id
_entity.type
_entity.pdbx_description
1 polymer ?
#
loop_
_entity_poly.entity_id
_entity_poly.type
_entity_poly.pdbx_seq_one_letter_code
_entity_poly.pdbx_strand_id
1 'polypeptide(L)'
;MVLSKFRDQHSHFQIPQVSYSSTGAELSEKPRFGYFSRVVPPDNLQAQVMARVIREMGWTYVHAIADTGSYGERGMDSFRAAATELGICIDGDVHKISRRWTDKNFRDLLLNMHHTRKARGVVMFVDEDNLKRLLHTLDRLIKDGHTELERHF
;
A
#
# COMPACT_ATOMS: atom_id res chain seq x y z
N MET A 1 11.03 1.71 -4.03
CA MET A 1 11.64 2.82 -3.25
C MET A 1 13.12 2.97 -3.60
N VAL A 2 13.48 3.37 -4.85
CA VAL A 2 14.92 3.46 -5.23
C VAL A 2 15.31 4.78 -5.92
N LEU A 3 14.39 5.63 -6.38
CA LEU A 3 14.78 6.84 -7.14
C LEU A 3 14.17 8.17 -6.66
N SER A 4 13.89 8.34 -5.36
CA SER A 4 13.48 9.68 -4.87
C SER A 4 14.65 10.61 -4.58
N LYS A 5 15.89 10.10 -4.44
CA LYS A 5 17.08 10.90 -4.06
C LYS A 5 17.93 11.45 -5.21
N PHE A 6 17.69 11.04 -6.45
CA PHE A 6 18.45 11.50 -7.64
C PHE A 6 17.68 12.52 -8.51
N ARG A 7 16.64 13.15 -7.95
CA ARG A 7 15.45 13.57 -8.71
C ARG A 7 15.38 15.06 -9.07
N ASP A 8 15.96 15.95 -8.29
CA ASP A 8 15.76 17.40 -8.49
C ASP A 8 16.83 18.10 -9.35
N GLN A 9 17.94 17.42 -9.70
CA GLN A 9 18.98 18.04 -10.54
C GLN A 9 18.86 17.74 -12.05
N HIS A 10 18.20 16.67 -12.49
CA HIS A 10 18.30 16.20 -13.89
C HIS A 10 17.23 16.74 -14.85
N SER A 11 16.09 17.22 -14.33
CA SER A 11 15.01 17.80 -15.16
C SER A 11 15.49 19.04 -15.94
N HIS A 12 16.34 19.86 -15.31
CA HIS A 12 16.91 21.07 -15.92
C HIS A 12 17.94 20.77 -17.03
N PHE A 13 18.54 19.58 -17.06
CA PHE A 13 19.57 19.20 -18.04
C PHE A 13 19.04 18.25 -19.13
N GLN A 14 17.73 17.98 -19.18
CA GLN A 14 17.10 17.13 -20.20
C GLN A 14 17.74 15.73 -20.31
N ILE A 15 18.26 15.20 -19.21
CA ILE A 15 18.93 13.90 -19.18
C ILE A 15 17.87 12.80 -19.04
N PRO A 16 17.77 11.84 -20.01
CA PRO A 16 16.87 10.71 -19.88
C PRO A 16 17.20 9.83 -18.67
N GLN A 17 16.20 9.55 -17.84
CA GLN A 17 16.32 8.61 -16.71
C GLN A 17 15.43 7.39 -16.96
N VAL A 18 16.03 6.20 -16.95
CA VAL A 18 15.31 4.92 -17.08
C VAL A 18 15.38 4.15 -15.75
N SER A 19 14.22 3.90 -15.13
CA SER A 19 14.14 3.18 -13.86
C SER A 19 13.80 1.70 -14.02
N TYR A 20 14.48 0.86 -13.24
CA TYR A 20 14.19 -0.58 -13.14
C TYR A 20 13.28 -0.96 -11.96
N SER A 21 12.97 -0.05 -11.03
CA SER A 21 12.32 -0.41 -9.75
C SER A 21 11.37 0.64 -9.19
N SER A 22 11.09 1.72 -9.93
CA SER A 22 10.18 2.78 -9.49
C SER A 22 8.81 2.64 -10.14
N THR A 23 7.85 2.12 -9.37
CA THR A 23 6.50 1.75 -9.85
C THR A 23 5.42 2.79 -9.55
N GLY A 24 5.72 3.83 -8.76
CA GLY A 24 4.82 4.95 -8.43
C GLY A 24 4.05 5.51 -9.61
N ALA A 25 2.71 5.57 -9.53
CA ALA A 25 1.85 6.05 -10.61
C ALA A 25 2.17 7.51 -11.01
N GLU A 26 2.65 8.33 -10.07
CA GLU A 26 3.07 9.71 -10.29
C GLU A 26 4.19 9.87 -11.32
N LEU A 27 5.04 8.86 -11.48
CA LEU A 27 6.17 8.91 -12.40
C LEU A 27 5.75 8.82 -13.88
N SER A 28 4.46 8.57 -14.14
CA SER A 28 3.87 8.65 -15.48
C SER A 28 3.44 10.07 -15.88
N GLU A 29 3.48 11.07 -14.98
CA GLU A 29 3.07 12.45 -15.28
C GLU A 29 4.10 13.16 -16.19
N LYS A 30 3.97 13.02 -17.51
CA LYS A 30 4.90 13.59 -18.51
C LYS A 30 5.15 15.10 -18.42
N PRO A 31 4.18 15.96 -18.08
CA PRO A 31 4.46 17.38 -17.87
C PRO A 31 5.46 17.64 -16.73
N ARG A 32 5.54 16.73 -15.76
CA ARG A 32 6.42 16.81 -14.59
C ARG A 32 7.68 15.94 -14.73
N PHE A 33 7.60 14.88 -15.52
CA PHE A 33 8.64 13.85 -15.69
C PHE A 33 8.87 13.53 -17.16
N GLY A 34 9.08 14.57 -17.99
CA GLY A 34 9.19 14.43 -19.45
C GLY A 34 10.32 13.51 -19.92
N TYR A 35 11.41 13.44 -19.17
CA TYR A 35 12.59 12.62 -19.46
C TYR A 35 12.67 11.32 -18.64
N PHE A 36 11.61 10.98 -17.89
CA PHE A 36 11.56 9.74 -17.12
C PHE A 36 10.86 8.62 -17.91
N SER A 37 11.50 7.46 -17.92
CA SER A 37 10.96 6.18 -18.43
C SER A 37 11.23 5.07 -17.42
N ARG A 38 10.49 3.97 -17.52
CA ARG A 38 10.67 2.80 -16.66
C ARG A 38 10.34 1.52 -17.41
N VAL A 39 10.98 0.42 -17.00
CA VAL A 39 10.72 -0.92 -17.55
C VAL A 39 9.74 -1.74 -16.70
N VAL A 40 9.37 -1.22 -15.52
CA VAL A 40 8.37 -1.82 -14.61
C VAL A 40 6.99 -1.19 -14.78
N PRO A 41 5.90 -1.96 -14.65
CA PRO A 41 4.55 -1.42 -14.77
C PRO A 41 4.25 -0.43 -13.64
N PRO A 42 3.37 0.55 -13.89
CA PRO A 42 2.85 1.44 -12.85
C PRO A 42 1.96 0.72 -11.82
N ASP A 43 1.94 1.19 -10.57
CA ASP A 43 1.17 0.58 -9.48
C ASP A 43 -0.35 0.55 -9.70
N ASN A 44 -0.89 1.39 -10.59
CA ASN A 44 -2.32 1.37 -10.92
C ASN A 44 -2.75 0.06 -11.60
N LEU A 45 -1.89 -0.55 -12.41
CA LEU A 45 -2.14 -1.87 -12.99
C LEU A 45 -2.09 -2.95 -11.90
N GLN A 46 -1.12 -2.86 -10.99
CA GLN A 46 -1.03 -3.78 -9.86
C GLN A 46 -2.29 -3.69 -8.98
N ALA A 47 -2.76 -2.47 -8.70
CA ALA A 47 -3.96 -2.22 -7.91
C ALA A 47 -5.23 -2.84 -8.52
N GLN A 48 -5.40 -2.76 -9.85
CA GLN A 48 -6.50 -3.42 -10.55
C GLN A 48 -6.42 -4.95 -10.45
N VAL A 49 -5.23 -5.53 -10.59
CA VAL A 49 -5.03 -6.97 -10.44
C VAL A 49 -5.35 -7.42 -9.01
N MET A 50 -4.92 -6.66 -8.00
CA MET A 50 -5.24 -6.95 -6.59
C MET A 50 -6.75 -6.98 -6.35
N ALA A 51 -7.49 -6.01 -6.86
CA ALA A 51 -8.95 -5.98 -6.73
C ALA A 51 -9.62 -7.18 -7.44
N ARG A 52 -9.13 -7.57 -8.62
CA ARG A 52 -9.62 -8.78 -9.32
C ARG A 52 -9.35 -10.05 -8.54
N VAL A 53 -8.14 -10.23 -8.00
CA VAL A 53 -7.81 -11.40 -7.17
C VAL A 53 -8.73 -11.48 -5.94
N ILE A 54 -8.97 -10.36 -5.25
CA ILE A 54 -9.89 -10.30 -4.10
C ILE A 54 -11.32 -10.68 -4.50
N ARG A 55 -11.76 -10.23 -5.68
CA ARG A 55 -13.07 -10.60 -6.22
C ARG A 55 -13.18 -12.09 -6.52
N GLU A 56 -12.16 -12.69 -7.15
CA GLU A 56 -12.10 -14.13 -7.43
C GLU A 56 -12.04 -14.97 -6.15
N MET A 57 -11.42 -14.46 -5.08
CA MET A 57 -11.47 -15.08 -3.75
C MET A 57 -12.86 -14.98 -3.07
N GLY A 58 -13.82 -14.27 -3.66
CA GLY A 58 -15.16 -14.08 -3.12
C GLY A 58 -15.20 -13.17 -1.89
N TRP A 59 -14.20 -12.30 -1.72
CA TRP A 59 -14.16 -11.36 -0.60
C TRP A 59 -14.91 -10.08 -0.97
N THR A 60 -15.73 -9.58 -0.05
CA THR A 60 -16.51 -8.34 -0.23
C THR A 60 -16.11 -7.23 0.72
N TYR A 61 -15.32 -7.53 1.75
CA TYR A 61 -14.79 -6.56 2.71
C TYR A 61 -13.31 -6.83 2.97
N VAL A 62 -12.51 -5.76 2.92
CA VAL A 62 -11.07 -5.79 3.23
C VAL A 62 -10.68 -4.57 4.05
N HIS A 63 -9.63 -4.68 4.86
CA HIS A 63 -8.96 -3.50 5.40
C HIS A 63 -7.97 -2.95 4.37
N ALA A 64 -7.66 -1.67 4.49
CA ALA A 64 -6.74 -0.98 3.60
C ALA A 64 -5.71 -0.18 4.42
N ILE A 65 -4.42 -0.38 4.13
CA ILE A 65 -3.31 0.34 4.76
C ILE A 65 -2.45 0.99 3.67
N ALA A 66 -2.12 2.27 3.84
CA ALA A 66 -1.28 3.00 2.90
C ALA A 66 -0.22 3.82 3.63
N ASP A 67 1.00 3.86 3.10
CA ASP A 67 2.01 4.81 3.58
C ASP A 67 1.61 6.24 3.23
N THR A 68 1.77 7.15 4.20
CA THR A 68 1.66 8.60 3.96
C THR A 68 2.71 9.02 2.94
N GLY A 69 2.27 9.57 1.82
CA GLY A 69 3.13 9.93 0.69
C GLY A 69 2.53 9.56 -0.67
N SER A 70 3.13 10.08 -1.74
CA SER A 70 2.57 9.96 -3.09
C SER A 70 2.39 8.53 -3.57
N TYR A 71 3.34 7.65 -3.26
CA TYR A 71 3.30 6.24 -3.67
C TYR A 71 2.14 5.48 -3.02
N GLY A 72 2.12 5.44 -1.67
CA GLY A 72 1.14 4.65 -0.92
C GLY A 72 -0.29 5.13 -1.18
N GLU A 73 -0.50 6.45 -1.15
CA GLU A 73 -1.81 7.04 -1.35
C GLU A 73 -2.33 6.86 -2.78
N ARG A 74 -1.51 7.08 -3.82
CA ARG A 74 -1.96 6.90 -5.21
C ARG A 74 -2.20 5.44 -5.58
N GLY A 75 -1.37 4.53 -5.07
CA GLY A 75 -1.59 3.09 -5.22
C GLY A 75 -2.91 2.67 -4.60
N MET A 76 -3.19 3.16 -3.38
CA MET A 76 -4.44 2.87 -2.68
C MET A 76 -5.67 3.50 -3.33
N ASP A 77 -5.56 4.73 -3.86
CA ASP A 77 -6.65 5.37 -4.61
C ASP A 77 -7.00 4.57 -5.86
N SER A 78 -5.98 4.08 -6.58
CA SER A 78 -6.17 3.21 -7.75
C SER A 78 -6.85 1.89 -7.36
N PHE A 79 -6.46 1.32 -6.20
CA PHE A 79 -7.10 0.11 -5.68
C PHE A 79 -8.54 0.37 -5.28
N ARG A 80 -8.83 1.46 -4.57
CA ARG A 80 -10.17 1.83 -4.12
C ARG A 80 -11.13 2.01 -5.30
N ALA A 81 -10.67 2.63 -6.38
CA ALA A 81 -11.46 2.76 -7.61
C ALA A 81 -11.80 1.38 -8.20
N ALA A 82 -10.80 0.51 -8.41
CA ALA A 82 -11.01 -0.82 -8.96
C ALA A 82 -11.86 -1.73 -8.03
N ALA A 83 -11.66 -1.64 -6.72
CA ALA A 83 -12.42 -2.36 -5.71
C ALA A 83 -13.90 -1.96 -5.74
N THR A 84 -14.19 -0.65 -5.89
CA THR A 84 -15.57 -0.14 -5.97
C THR A 84 -16.30 -0.68 -7.20
N GLU A 85 -15.65 -0.69 -8.37
CA GLU A 85 -16.19 -1.29 -9.60
C GLU A 85 -16.46 -2.79 -9.44
N LEU A 86 -15.60 -3.47 -8.69
CA LEU A 86 -15.72 -4.88 -8.35
C LEU A 86 -16.46 -5.09 -7.02
N GLY A 87 -17.32 -4.18 -6.57
CA GLY A 87 -18.20 -4.36 -5.40
C GLY A 87 -17.50 -4.90 -4.13
N ILE A 88 -16.25 -4.49 -3.91
CA ILE A 88 -15.44 -4.75 -2.71
C ILE A 88 -15.45 -3.48 -1.87
N CYS A 89 -15.79 -3.60 -0.60
CA CYS A 89 -15.82 -2.52 0.37
C CYS A 89 -14.51 -2.48 1.17
N ILE A 90 -14.04 -1.27 1.46
CA ILE A 90 -13.02 -1.06 2.50
C ILE A 90 -13.75 -0.93 3.83
N ASP A 91 -13.35 -1.73 4.81
CA ASP A 91 -13.93 -1.70 6.14
C ASP A 91 -13.34 -0.56 6.98
N GLY A 92 -14.15 0.47 7.20
CA GLY A 92 -13.72 1.73 7.79
C GLY A 92 -12.99 2.63 6.79
N ASP A 93 -11.99 3.36 7.28
CA ASP A 93 -11.14 4.23 6.47
C ASP A 93 -9.83 3.55 6.08
N VAL A 94 -9.19 4.07 5.04
CA VAL A 94 -7.81 3.69 4.71
C VAL A 94 -6.89 4.14 5.84
N HIS A 95 -6.21 3.20 6.47
CA HIS A 95 -5.26 3.48 7.54
C HIS A 95 -3.97 4.04 6.97
N LYS A 96 -3.76 5.35 7.16
CA LYS A 96 -2.54 6.04 6.73
C LYS A 96 -1.44 5.88 7.77
N ILE A 97 -0.38 5.14 7.43
CA ILE A 97 0.76 4.89 8.32
C ILE A 97 1.99 5.69 7.90
N SER A 98 2.89 5.95 8.84
CA SER A 98 4.11 6.73 8.58
C SER A 98 5.32 6.03 9.19
N ARG A 99 6.51 6.25 8.63
CA ARG A 99 7.77 5.70 9.18
C ARG A 99 8.08 6.11 10.62
N ARG A 100 7.43 7.17 11.11
CA ARG A 100 7.56 7.64 12.49
C ARG A 100 6.70 6.86 13.49
N TRP A 101 5.87 5.92 13.01
CA TRP A 101 5.02 5.10 13.86
C TRP A 101 5.84 4.21 14.80
N THR A 102 5.33 4.09 16.01
CA THR A 102 5.87 3.22 17.06
C THR A 102 5.16 1.87 17.06
N ASP A 103 5.75 0.85 17.71
CA ASP A 103 5.12 -0.46 17.95
C ASP A 103 3.72 -0.32 18.56
N LYS A 104 3.51 0.67 19.44
CA LYS A 104 2.20 0.94 20.03
C LYS A 104 1.18 1.32 18.96
N ASN A 105 1.55 2.16 17.99
CA ASN A 105 0.64 2.55 16.92
C ASN A 105 0.25 1.34 16.04
N PHE A 106 1.21 0.47 15.72
CA PHE A 106 0.93 -0.76 14.97
C PHE A 106 0.05 -1.72 15.78
N ARG A 107 0.30 -1.85 17.09
CA ARG A 107 -0.54 -2.65 17.99
C ARG A 107 -1.98 -2.14 18.00
N ASP A 108 -2.17 -0.84 18.24
CA ASP A 108 -3.50 -0.24 18.31
C ASP A 108 -4.23 -0.40 16.97
N LEU A 109 -3.53 -0.26 15.84
CA LEU A 109 -4.08 -0.50 14.50
C LEU A 109 -4.58 -1.94 14.33
N LEU A 110 -3.77 -2.94 14.66
CA LEU A 110 -4.12 -4.37 14.52
C LEU A 110 -5.33 -4.74 15.39
N LEU A 111 -5.35 -4.23 16.63
CA LEU A 111 -6.46 -4.47 17.56
C LEU A 111 -7.76 -3.80 17.10
N ASN A 112 -7.67 -2.59 16.54
CA ASN A 112 -8.84 -1.88 16.01
C ASN A 112 -9.42 -2.57 14.76
N MET A 113 -8.57 -3.03 13.85
CA MET A 113 -9.00 -3.80 12.66
C MET A 113 -9.72 -5.09 13.07
N HIS A 114 -9.23 -5.78 14.11
CA HIS A 114 -9.89 -7.00 14.59
C HIS A 114 -11.34 -6.78 15.08
N HIS A 115 -11.68 -5.56 15.51
CA HIS A 115 -12.98 -5.31 16.15
C HIS A 115 -14.17 -5.43 15.20
N THR A 116 -14.00 -5.08 13.93
CA THR A 116 -15.11 -5.02 12.97
C THR A 116 -15.50 -6.39 12.42
N ARG A 117 -14.57 -7.36 12.41
CA ARG A 117 -14.75 -8.77 11.96
C ARG A 117 -15.37 -8.99 10.57
N LYS A 118 -15.63 -7.93 9.79
CA LYS A 118 -16.22 -7.99 8.45
C LYS A 118 -15.16 -8.22 7.38
N ALA A 119 -14.02 -7.56 7.52
CA ALA A 119 -12.91 -7.70 6.60
C ALA A 119 -12.32 -9.13 6.66
N ARG A 120 -11.99 -9.67 5.48
CA ARG A 120 -11.39 -11.01 5.32
C ARG A 120 -9.89 -10.98 5.07
N GLY A 121 -9.32 -9.79 4.91
CA GLY A 121 -7.90 -9.60 4.65
C GLY A 121 -7.53 -8.12 4.59
N VAL A 122 -6.24 -7.86 4.47
CA VAL A 122 -5.66 -6.51 4.47
C VAL A 122 -4.93 -6.24 3.16
N VAL A 123 -5.31 -5.17 2.47
CA VAL A 123 -4.62 -4.67 1.29
C VAL A 123 -3.68 -3.56 1.72
N MET A 124 -2.41 -3.67 1.33
CA MET A 124 -1.35 -2.76 1.80
C MET A 124 -0.56 -2.17 0.65
N PHE A 125 -0.47 -0.84 0.61
CA PHE A 125 0.47 -0.08 -0.22
C PHE A 125 1.48 0.63 0.69
N VAL A 126 2.48 -0.11 1.14
CA VAL A 126 3.46 0.33 2.14
C VAL A 126 4.89 0.00 1.69
N ASP A 127 5.88 0.66 2.28
CA ASP A 127 7.27 0.31 2.12
C ASP A 127 7.69 -0.91 2.96
N GLU A 128 8.88 -1.42 2.66
CA GLU A 128 9.41 -2.64 3.25
C GLU A 128 9.62 -2.53 4.77
N ASP A 129 10.01 -1.35 5.26
CA ASP A 129 10.27 -1.12 6.68
C ASP A 129 8.96 -1.17 7.48
N ASN A 130 7.93 -0.47 6.99
CA ASN A 130 6.62 -0.48 7.62
C ASN A 130 5.95 -1.86 7.55
N LEU A 131 6.10 -2.58 6.43
CA LEU A 131 5.61 -3.96 6.31
C LEU A 131 6.27 -4.88 7.35
N LYS A 132 7.60 -4.85 7.45
CA LYS A 132 8.34 -5.67 8.44
C LYS A 132 7.92 -5.35 9.87
N ARG A 133 7.76 -4.07 10.21
CA ARG A 133 7.33 -3.63 11.55
C ARG A 133 5.92 -4.08 11.88
N LEU A 134 5.00 -3.99 10.92
CA LEU A 134 3.61 -4.44 11.10
C LEU A 134 3.55 -5.96 11.32
N LEU A 135 4.23 -6.74 10.48
CA LEU A 135 4.28 -8.20 10.61
C LEU A 135 4.98 -8.65 11.91
N HIS A 136 6.08 -8.00 12.27
CA HIS A 136 6.78 -8.28 13.53
C HIS A 136 5.91 -7.98 14.75
N THR A 137 5.15 -6.88 14.70
CA THR A 137 4.21 -6.53 15.78
C THR A 137 3.08 -7.55 15.84
N LEU A 138 2.52 -7.97 14.71
CA LEU A 138 1.48 -9.01 14.65
C LEU A 138 1.96 -10.34 15.27
N ASP A 139 3.14 -10.81 14.88
CA ASP A 139 3.76 -12.02 15.45
C ASP A 139 3.97 -11.90 16.97
N ARG A 140 4.42 -10.74 17.45
CA ARG A 140 4.56 -10.49 18.89
C ARG A 140 3.22 -10.52 19.61
N LEU A 141 2.17 -9.91 19.06
CA LEU A 141 0.84 -9.92 19.66
C LEU A 141 0.28 -11.33 19.80
N ILE A 142 0.45 -12.17 18.78
CA ILE A 142 0.04 -13.56 18.79
C ILE A 142 0.76 -14.33 19.91
N LYS A 143 2.08 -14.16 20.02
CA LYS A 143 2.90 -14.77 21.09
C LYS A 143 2.55 -14.26 22.49
N ASP A 144 2.15 -13.00 22.61
CA ASP A 144 1.73 -12.37 23.85
C ASP A 144 0.29 -12.76 24.27
N GLY A 145 -0.39 -13.64 23.52
CA GLY A 145 -1.68 -14.23 23.87
C GLY A 145 -2.87 -13.80 23.01
N HIS A 146 -2.69 -12.93 22.02
CA HIS A 146 -3.75 -12.51 21.09
C HIS A 146 -3.94 -13.49 19.92
N THR A 147 -4.18 -14.77 20.24
CA THR A 147 -4.33 -15.84 19.24
C THR A 147 -5.55 -15.67 18.33
N GLU A 148 -6.52 -14.85 18.73
CA GLU A 148 -7.67 -14.46 17.90
C GLU A 148 -7.27 -13.73 16.62
N LEU A 149 -6.08 -13.11 16.58
CA LEU A 149 -5.57 -12.40 15.42
C LEU A 149 -5.12 -13.36 14.31
N GLU A 150 -4.62 -14.56 14.64
CA GLU A 150 -4.24 -15.59 13.65
C GLU A 150 -5.42 -16.09 12.80
N ARG A 151 -6.63 -16.02 13.36
CA ARG A 151 -7.84 -16.46 12.65
C ARG A 151 -8.49 -15.35 11.84
N HIS A 152 -8.05 -14.11 12.06
CA HIS A 152 -8.66 -12.92 11.47
C HIS A 152 -7.85 -12.37 10.29
N PHE A 153 -6.52 -12.47 10.36
CA PHE A 153 -5.59 -12.08 9.32
C PHE A 153 -4.95 -13.30 8.68
#